data_AF-A0A284QXD4-F1
#
_entry.id   AF-A0A284QXD4-F1
#
_cell.length_a   1.000
_cell.length_b   1.000
_cell.length_c   1.000
_cell.angle_alpha   90.00
_cell.angle_beta   90.00
_cell.angle_gamma   90.00
#
_symmetry.space_group_name_H-M   'P 1'
#
loop_
_entity.id
_entity.type
_entity.pdbx_description
1 polymer ?
#
loop_
_entity_poly.entity_id
_entity_poly.type
_entity_poly.pdbx_seq_one_letter_code
_entity_poly.pdbx_strand_id
1 'polypeptide(L)'
;MNRPSKRVKVDSSVQKISSGEEIRTLLRSQDVDTLTRGLTSIRNQFTVKPDETISPQDSRLVLVQQWLNGSPGAEDIFTLWAGAEQRQTVLISLLLSVLAVTLSLLSSHYTYHSLGHPVVKKLLLSQWTRKLNSYISGSSNDLILSTLKLYNSLSAFARGRERKGVLEAFAWEIKA
;
A
#
# COMPACT_ATOMS: atom_id res chain seq x y z
N MET A 1 8.61 -50.18 -14.79
CA MET A 1 8.67 -49.51 -13.46
C MET A 1 9.06 -48.05 -13.69
N ASN A 2 8.10 -47.13 -13.73
CA ASN A 2 8.36 -45.70 -13.94
C ASN A 2 8.65 -45.03 -12.59
N ARG A 3 9.86 -44.48 -12.42
CA ARG A 3 10.20 -43.63 -11.27
C ARG A 3 9.45 -42.29 -11.40
N PRO A 4 8.78 -41.81 -10.35
CA PRO A 4 8.12 -40.51 -10.39
C PRO A 4 9.19 -39.40 -10.43
N SER A 5 9.11 -38.56 -11.46
CA SER A 5 9.91 -37.35 -11.60
C SER A 5 9.58 -36.38 -10.46
N LYS A 6 10.59 -36.03 -9.63
CA LYS A 6 10.48 -34.97 -8.63
C LYS A 6 10.12 -33.68 -9.36
N ARG A 7 8.94 -33.12 -9.09
CA ARG A 7 8.58 -31.77 -9.51
C ARG A 7 9.66 -30.81 -9.01
N VAL A 8 10.37 -30.17 -9.92
CA VAL A 8 11.24 -29.04 -9.63
C VAL A 8 10.38 -27.99 -8.95
N LYS A 9 10.66 -27.70 -7.68
CA LYS A 9 10.10 -26.54 -6.99
C LYS A 9 10.65 -25.34 -7.76
N VAL A 10 9.80 -24.67 -8.53
CA VAL A 10 10.13 -23.33 -9.03
C VAL A 10 10.21 -22.47 -7.78
N ASP A 11 11.42 -22.22 -7.30
CA ASP A 11 11.66 -21.19 -6.28
C ASP A 11 11.25 -19.87 -6.92
N SER A 12 10.00 -19.47 -6.69
CA SER A 12 9.55 -18.10 -6.88
C SER A 12 10.15 -17.27 -5.76
N SER A 13 11.48 -17.16 -5.72
CA SER A 13 12.17 -16.27 -4.81
C SER A 13 11.73 -14.86 -5.19
N VAL A 14 10.81 -14.33 -4.39
CA VAL A 14 10.31 -12.97 -4.54
C VAL A 14 11.53 -12.06 -4.43
N GLN A 15 11.97 -11.49 -5.56
CA GLN A 15 13.17 -10.69 -5.64
C GLN A 15 13.04 -9.52 -4.66
N LYS A 16 13.99 -9.44 -3.73
CA LYS A 16 14.03 -8.36 -2.74
C LYS A 16 14.31 -7.05 -3.47
N ILE A 17 13.48 -6.05 -3.23
CA ILE A 17 13.62 -4.75 -3.86
C ILE A 17 14.70 -3.97 -3.12
N SER A 18 15.62 -3.39 -3.89
CA SER A 18 16.86 -2.81 -3.36
C SER A 18 16.95 -1.30 -3.54
N SER A 19 16.15 -0.71 -4.43
CA SER A 19 16.16 0.73 -4.68
C SER A 19 14.78 1.31 -4.96
N GLY A 20 14.62 2.63 -4.73
CA GLY A 20 13.39 3.34 -5.07
C GLY A 20 13.10 3.37 -6.58
N GLU A 21 14.12 3.26 -7.43
CA GLU A 21 13.94 3.21 -8.89
C GLU A 21 13.36 1.86 -9.34
N GLU A 22 13.75 0.76 -8.70
CA GLU A 22 13.14 -0.55 -8.95
C GLU A 22 11.65 -0.53 -8.62
N ILE A 23 11.24 0.14 -7.53
CA ILE A 23 9.82 0.31 -7.17
C ILE A 23 9.09 1.06 -8.29
N ARG A 24 9.61 2.22 -8.71
CA ARG A 24 8.99 3.02 -9.77
C ARG A 24 8.91 2.27 -11.10
N THR A 25 9.95 1.55 -11.46
CA THR A 25 9.99 0.73 -12.68
C THR A 25 8.94 -0.37 -12.63
N LEU A 26 8.84 -1.07 -11.49
CA LEU A 26 7.84 -2.11 -11.26
C LEU A 26 6.41 -1.56 -11.38
N LEU A 27 6.15 -0.38 -10.81
CA LEU A 27 4.83 0.27 -10.85
C LEU A 27 4.45 0.81 -12.23
N ARG A 28 5.40 0.87 -13.18
CA ARG A 28 5.13 1.20 -14.59
C ARG A 28 4.86 -0.03 -15.46
N SER A 29 5.00 -1.25 -14.91
CA SER A 29 4.73 -2.50 -15.62
C SER A 29 3.31 -2.52 -16.17
N GLN A 30 3.18 -2.83 -17.46
CA GLN A 30 1.89 -3.09 -18.11
C GLN A 30 1.38 -4.52 -17.88
N ASP A 31 2.27 -5.42 -17.46
CA ASP A 31 1.88 -6.78 -17.08
C ASP A 31 1.31 -6.81 -15.66
N VAL A 32 0.02 -7.15 -15.56
CA VAL A 32 -0.75 -7.22 -14.29
C VAL A 32 -0.19 -8.29 -13.36
N ASP A 33 0.33 -9.39 -13.88
CA ASP A 33 0.89 -10.46 -13.07
C ASP A 33 2.21 -10.03 -12.42
N THR A 34 3.09 -9.39 -13.19
CA THR A 34 4.32 -8.79 -12.68
C THR A 34 4.02 -7.68 -11.68
N LEU A 35 3.04 -6.83 -11.97
CA LEU A 35 2.61 -5.78 -11.04
C LEU A 35 2.10 -6.37 -9.71
N THR A 36 1.25 -7.40 -9.77
CA THR A 36 0.68 -8.08 -8.59
C THR A 36 1.77 -8.73 -7.73
N ARG A 37 2.72 -9.44 -8.35
CA ARG A 37 3.87 -10.04 -7.64
C ARG A 37 4.75 -8.95 -7.02
N GLY A 38 4.98 -7.88 -7.76
CA GLY A 38 5.80 -6.76 -7.30
C GLY A 38 5.20 -6.00 -6.13
N LEU A 39 3.92 -5.64 -6.22
CA LEU A 39 3.18 -5.02 -5.11
C LEU A 39 3.14 -5.93 -3.87
N THR A 40 3.03 -7.24 -4.09
CA THR A 40 3.13 -8.23 -3.00
C THR A 40 4.51 -8.20 -2.34
N SER A 41 5.59 -8.12 -3.12
CA SER A 41 6.97 -7.96 -2.62
C SER A 41 7.12 -6.68 -1.80
N ILE A 42 6.70 -5.53 -2.35
CA ILE A 42 6.74 -4.22 -1.68
C ILE A 42 6.00 -4.29 -0.34
N ARG A 43 4.75 -4.77 -0.36
CA ARG A 43 3.92 -4.90 0.85
C ARG A 43 4.63 -5.74 1.90
N ASN A 44 5.13 -6.92 1.53
CA ASN A 44 5.78 -7.83 2.47
C ASN A 44 7.06 -7.21 3.04
N GLN A 45 7.87 -6.56 2.20
CA GLN A 45 9.11 -5.92 2.62
C GLN A 45 8.87 -4.72 3.54
N PHE A 46 7.80 -3.96 3.34
CA PHE A 46 7.48 -2.77 4.16
C PHE A 46 6.63 -3.09 5.38
N THR A 47 6.13 -4.31 5.50
CA THR A 47 5.29 -4.69 6.65
C THR A 47 6.06 -4.53 7.95
N VAL A 48 5.47 -3.79 8.88
CA VAL A 48 5.94 -3.65 10.26
C VAL A 48 5.13 -4.61 11.12
N LYS A 49 5.80 -5.45 11.91
CA LYS A 49 5.13 -6.37 12.84
C LYS A 49 4.63 -5.60 14.08
N PRO A 50 3.58 -6.08 14.78
CA PRO A 50 2.99 -5.36 15.91
C PRO A 50 4.00 -4.95 17.01
N ASP A 51 4.95 -5.81 17.33
CA ASP A 51 5.96 -5.58 18.39
C ASP A 51 7.32 -5.12 17.83
N GLU A 52 7.35 -4.72 16.56
CA GLU A 52 8.58 -4.32 15.89
C GLU A 52 8.90 -2.84 16.11
N THR A 53 10.02 -2.58 16.79
CA THR A 53 10.58 -1.23 16.89
C THR A 53 11.43 -0.93 15.66
N ILE A 54 11.02 0.08 14.89
CA ILE A 54 11.79 0.54 13.73
C ILE A 54 12.94 1.44 14.19
N SER A 55 14.15 1.12 13.73
CA SER A 55 15.33 1.97 13.94
C SER A 55 15.35 3.14 12.96
N PRO A 56 15.86 4.33 13.32
CA PRO A 56 16.01 5.43 12.39
C PRO A 56 16.86 5.09 11.15
N GLN A 57 17.75 4.10 11.25
CA GLN A 57 18.61 3.58 10.17
C GLN A 57 18.01 2.35 9.45
N ASP A 58 16.73 2.04 9.66
CA ASP A 58 16.09 0.90 9.01
C ASP A 58 16.13 1.03 7.48
N SER A 59 16.65 0.00 6.81
CA SER A 59 16.79 -0.03 5.35
C SER A 59 15.47 0.18 4.61
N ARG A 60 14.33 -0.21 5.19
CA ARG A 60 13.00 0.00 4.60
C ARG A 60 12.63 1.48 4.58
N LEU A 61 13.02 2.25 5.60
CA LEU A 61 12.79 3.70 5.64
C LEU A 61 13.58 4.41 4.54
N VAL A 62 14.85 4.03 4.37
CA VAL A 62 15.70 4.53 3.28
C VAL A 62 15.08 4.22 1.92
N LEU A 63 14.57 2.99 1.74
CA LEU A 63 13.93 2.56 0.50
C LEU A 63 12.65 3.34 0.20
N VAL A 64 11.77 3.53 1.20
CA VAL A 64 10.56 4.36 1.04
C VAL A 64 10.93 5.81 0.71
N GLN A 65 11.94 6.36 1.37
CA GLN A 65 12.40 7.72 1.11
C GLN A 65 12.90 7.88 -0.34
N GLN A 66 13.74 6.95 -0.81
CA GLN A 66 14.21 6.95 -2.20
C GLN A 66 13.06 6.84 -3.20
N TRP A 67 12.06 6.01 -2.91
CA TRP A 67 10.88 5.86 -3.75
C TRP A 67 10.07 7.16 -3.81
N LEU A 68 9.64 7.69 -2.65
CA LEU A 68 8.77 8.86 -2.56
C LEU A 68 9.44 10.16 -2.99
N ASN A 69 10.77 10.27 -2.90
CA ASN A 69 11.49 11.40 -3.48
C ASN A 69 11.36 11.45 -5.01
N GLY A 70 11.29 10.29 -5.69
CA GLY A 70 11.07 10.21 -7.13
C GLY A 70 9.61 10.02 -7.56
N SER A 71 8.70 9.81 -6.60
CA SER A 71 7.25 9.75 -6.80
C SER A 71 6.54 10.43 -5.62
N PRO A 72 6.60 11.78 -5.51
CA PRO A 72 6.02 12.49 -4.38
C PRO A 72 4.54 12.19 -4.20
N GLY A 73 4.11 11.84 -2.98
CA GLY A 73 2.71 11.47 -2.74
C GLY A 73 2.27 10.13 -3.36
N ALA A 74 3.22 9.28 -3.76
CA ALA A 74 2.97 7.98 -4.39
C ALA A 74 2.09 8.08 -5.65
N GLU A 75 2.37 9.07 -6.51
CA GLU A 75 1.61 9.34 -7.75
C GLU A 75 1.42 8.10 -8.63
N ASP A 76 2.44 7.26 -8.72
CA ASP A 76 2.42 5.96 -9.40
C ASP A 76 1.30 5.04 -8.89
N ILE A 77 1.17 4.87 -7.57
CA ILE A 77 0.10 4.05 -6.97
C ILE A 77 -1.28 4.62 -7.27
N PHE A 78 -1.44 5.94 -7.15
CA PHE A 78 -2.73 6.59 -7.45
C PHE A 78 -3.08 6.54 -8.93
N THR A 79 -2.10 6.61 -9.82
CA THR A 79 -2.30 6.48 -11.27
C THR A 79 -2.80 5.08 -11.60
N LEU A 80 -2.16 4.04 -11.04
CA LEU A 80 -2.62 2.66 -11.18
C LEU A 80 -4.03 2.46 -10.60
N TRP A 81 -4.31 3.03 -9.43
CA TRP A 81 -5.63 2.93 -8.79
C TRP A 81 -6.72 3.73 -9.53
N ALA A 82 -6.35 4.80 -10.24
CA ALA A 82 -7.27 5.52 -11.11
C ALA A 82 -7.68 4.68 -12.32
N GLY A 83 -6.72 3.97 -12.93
CA GLY A 83 -6.94 3.12 -14.11
C GLY A 83 -7.46 1.71 -13.83
N ALA A 84 -7.36 1.22 -12.58
CA ALA A 84 -7.85 -0.10 -12.21
C ALA A 84 -9.38 -0.20 -12.29
N GLU A 85 -9.89 -1.23 -12.96
CA GLU A 85 -11.32 -1.52 -13.02
C GLU A 85 -11.82 -2.06 -11.67
N GLN A 86 -13.08 -1.81 -11.32
CA GLN A 86 -13.68 -2.25 -10.05
C GLN A 86 -13.60 -3.77 -9.81
N ARG A 87 -13.61 -4.57 -10.89
CA ARG A 87 -13.47 -6.03 -10.82
C ARG A 87 -12.07 -6.51 -10.45
N GLN A 88 -11.04 -5.66 -10.56
CA GLN A 88 -9.64 -5.99 -10.26
C GLN A 88 -9.37 -5.85 -8.75
N THR A 89 -10.19 -6.51 -7.93
CA THR A 89 -10.20 -6.37 -6.47
C THR A 89 -8.87 -6.75 -5.83
N VAL A 90 -8.17 -7.76 -6.37
CA VAL A 90 -6.84 -8.18 -5.91
C VAL A 90 -5.80 -7.08 -6.09
N LEU A 91 -5.73 -6.49 -7.28
CA LEU A 91 -4.80 -5.40 -7.58
C LEU A 91 -5.09 -4.20 -6.68
N ILE A 92 -6.35 -3.79 -6.58
CA ILE A 92 -6.75 -2.66 -5.73
C ILE A 92 -6.37 -2.95 -4.26
N SER A 93 -6.67 -4.14 -3.75
CA SER A 93 -6.33 -4.52 -2.38
C SER A 93 -4.82 -4.43 -2.10
N LEU A 94 -3.99 -4.81 -3.07
CA LEU A 94 -2.53 -4.69 -2.97
C LEU A 94 -2.07 -3.23 -3.00
N LEU A 95 -2.63 -2.37 -3.86
CA LEU A 95 -2.33 -0.94 -3.89
C LEU A 95 -2.65 -0.28 -2.54
N LEU A 96 -3.84 -0.56 -1.97
CA LEU A 96 -4.23 -0.03 -0.66
C LEU A 96 -3.34 -0.57 0.47
N SER A 97 -2.97 -1.85 0.39
CA SER A 97 -2.06 -2.47 1.37
C SER A 97 -0.66 -1.84 1.33
N VAL A 98 -0.13 -1.54 0.14
CA VAL A 98 1.16 -0.85 -0.02
C VAL A 98 1.11 0.56 0.59
N LEU A 99 0.04 1.33 0.35
CA LEU A 99 -0.15 2.63 0.99
C LEU A 99 -0.22 2.51 2.52
N ALA A 100 -0.95 1.51 3.04
CA ALA A 100 -1.11 1.29 4.47
C ALA A 100 0.24 1.00 5.15
N VAL A 101 1.02 0.05 4.63
CA VAL A 101 2.33 -0.29 5.22
C VAL A 101 3.35 0.85 5.04
N THR A 102 3.25 1.63 3.97
CA THR A 102 4.08 2.83 3.75
C THR A 102 3.80 3.87 4.83
N LEU A 103 2.52 4.19 5.08
CA LEU A 103 2.14 5.14 6.15
C LEU A 103 2.52 4.62 7.54
N SER A 104 2.35 3.32 7.81
CA SER A 104 2.79 2.72 9.07
C SER A 104 4.30 2.88 9.27
N LEU A 105 5.09 2.61 8.24
CA LEU A 105 6.54 2.73 8.31
C LEU A 105 6.99 4.19 8.50
N LEU A 106 6.42 5.12 7.73
CA LEU A 106 6.70 6.56 7.86
C LEU A 106 6.24 7.16 9.20
N SER A 107 5.33 6.50 9.92
CA SER A 107 4.90 6.92 11.26
C SER A 107 5.95 6.66 12.35
N SER A 108 6.94 5.80 12.08
CA SER A 108 7.95 5.39 13.08
C SER A 108 8.78 6.55 13.63
N HIS A 109 9.15 7.52 12.78
CA HIS A 109 9.93 8.68 13.18
C HIS A 109 9.42 9.95 12.49
N TYR A 110 9.37 11.04 13.26
CA TYR A 110 8.84 12.32 12.79
C TYR A 110 9.55 12.90 11.56
N THR A 111 10.85 12.62 11.38
CA THR A 111 11.65 13.07 10.23
C THR A 111 11.06 12.64 8.88
N TYR A 112 10.35 11.51 8.83
CA TYR A 112 9.75 10.99 7.60
C TYR A 112 8.30 11.46 7.37
N HIS A 113 7.75 12.25 8.29
CA HIS A 113 6.35 12.68 8.23
C HIS A 113 6.07 13.59 7.02
N SER A 114 7.05 14.38 6.58
CA SER A 114 6.96 15.22 5.38
C SER A 114 6.72 14.41 4.10
N LEU A 115 7.20 13.15 4.04
CA LEU A 115 7.00 12.27 2.90
C LEU A 115 5.60 11.66 2.85
N GLY A 116 5.01 11.37 4.01
CA GLY A 116 3.67 10.79 4.10
C GLY A 116 2.54 11.82 4.00
N HIS A 117 2.79 13.08 4.36
CA HIS A 117 1.76 14.13 4.34
C HIS A 117 1.12 14.34 2.95
N PRO A 118 1.85 14.36 1.82
CA PRO A 118 1.24 14.39 0.49
C PRO A 118 0.33 13.19 0.20
N VAL A 119 0.69 11.99 0.67
CA VAL A 119 -0.13 10.77 0.52
C VAL A 119 -1.44 10.91 1.29
N VAL A 120 -1.37 11.37 2.54
CA VAL A 120 -2.56 11.62 3.39
C VAL A 120 -3.48 12.64 2.77
N LYS A 121 -2.95 13.80 2.37
CA LYS A 121 -3.74 14.86 1.72
C LYS A 121 -4.47 14.35 0.49
N LYS A 122 -3.81 13.48 -0.30
CA LYS A 122 -4.41 12.88 -1.48
C LYS A 122 -5.50 11.87 -1.12
N LEU A 123 -5.27 10.97 -0.16
CA LEU A 123 -6.29 10.02 0.31
C LEU A 123 -7.56 10.71 0.83
N LEU A 124 -7.43 11.92 1.37
CA LEU A 124 -8.56 12.73 1.87
C LEU A 124 -9.32 13.50 0.78
N LEU A 125 -8.88 13.48 -0.48
CA LEU A 125 -9.66 14.06 -1.57
C LEU A 125 -10.95 13.26 -1.81
N SER A 126 -12.03 13.97 -2.11
CA SER A 126 -13.39 13.41 -2.25
C SER A 126 -13.50 12.21 -3.20
N GLN A 127 -12.68 12.18 -4.26
CA GLN A 127 -12.69 11.05 -5.20
C GLN A 127 -12.14 9.75 -4.59
N TRP A 128 -11.12 9.84 -3.73
CA TRP A 128 -10.48 8.68 -3.13
C TRP A 128 -11.25 8.22 -1.89
N THR A 129 -11.74 9.15 -1.07
CA THR A 129 -12.61 8.83 0.07
C THR A 129 -13.89 8.14 -0.37
N ARG A 130 -14.52 8.59 -1.46
CA ARG A 130 -15.69 7.89 -2.04
C ARG A 130 -15.36 6.48 -2.52
N LYS A 131 -14.22 6.27 -3.20
CA LYS A 131 -13.77 4.93 -3.61
C LYS A 131 -13.57 4.03 -2.39
N LEU A 132 -12.84 4.49 -1.37
CA LEU A 132 -12.59 3.73 -0.14
C LEU A 132 -13.88 3.35 0.56
N ASN A 133 -14.82 4.29 0.73
CA ASN A 133 -16.11 4.00 1.36
C ASN A 133 -16.91 2.96 0.55
N SER A 134 -16.88 3.03 -0.79
CA SER A 134 -17.56 2.04 -1.64
C SER A 134 -16.98 0.62 -1.49
N TYR A 135 -15.70 0.51 -1.14
CA TYR A 135 -15.05 -0.78 -0.93
C TYR A 135 -15.42 -1.42 0.39
N ILE A 136 -15.66 -0.62 1.44
CA ILE A 136 -16.13 -1.11 2.75
C ILE A 136 -17.52 -1.74 2.63
N SER A 137 -18.40 -1.15 1.81
CA SER A 137 -19.74 -1.69 1.52
C SER A 137 -19.75 -2.81 0.47
N GLY A 138 -18.57 -3.23 -0.01
CA GLY A 138 -18.45 -4.26 -1.06
C GLY A 138 -18.64 -5.69 -0.54
N SER A 139 -18.41 -6.67 -1.42
CA SER A 139 -18.49 -8.11 -1.11
C SER A 139 -17.13 -8.80 -1.01
N SER A 140 -16.04 -8.14 -1.39
CA SER A 140 -14.69 -8.72 -1.36
C SER A 140 -14.04 -8.49 0.00
N ASN A 141 -13.97 -9.54 0.83
CA ASN A 141 -13.38 -9.48 2.17
C ASN A 141 -11.94 -8.94 2.18
N ASP A 142 -11.11 -9.33 1.21
CA ASP A 142 -9.73 -8.85 1.11
C ASP A 142 -9.65 -7.35 0.81
N LEU A 143 -10.56 -6.85 -0.03
CA LEU A 143 -10.63 -5.44 -0.37
C LEU A 143 -11.17 -4.61 0.79
N ILE A 144 -12.18 -5.12 1.50
CA ILE A 144 -12.68 -4.52 2.74
C ILE A 144 -11.54 -4.45 3.77
N LEU A 145 -10.85 -5.55 4.01
CA LEU A 145 -9.78 -5.63 5.01
C LEU A 145 -8.60 -4.72 4.68
N SER A 146 -8.17 -4.67 3.42
CA SER A 146 -7.10 -3.76 2.98
C SER A 146 -7.52 -2.28 3.09
N THR A 147 -8.79 -1.98 2.82
CA THR A 147 -9.35 -0.64 3.01
C THR A 147 -9.37 -0.24 4.49
N LEU A 148 -9.83 -1.11 5.39
CA LEU A 148 -9.83 -0.86 6.83
C LEU A 148 -8.41 -0.70 7.39
N LYS A 149 -7.46 -1.52 6.92
CA LYS A 149 -6.04 -1.38 7.26
C LYS A 149 -5.49 -0.02 6.83
N LEU A 150 -5.84 0.44 5.62
CA LEU A 150 -5.43 1.76 5.15
C LEU A 150 -6.03 2.87 6.01
N TYR A 151 -7.32 2.82 6.35
CA TYR A 151 -7.93 3.79 7.27
C TYR A 151 -7.26 3.80 8.65
N ASN A 152 -6.92 2.63 9.18
CA ASN A 152 -6.21 2.52 10.45
C ASN A 152 -4.82 3.16 10.38
N SER A 153 -4.01 2.79 9.39
CA SER A 153 -2.68 3.40 9.17
C SER A 153 -2.77 4.91 8.90
N LEU A 154 -3.79 5.34 8.16
CA LEU A 154 -4.04 6.75 7.87
C LEU A 154 -4.41 7.53 9.13
N SER A 155 -5.29 7.00 9.99
CA SER A 155 -5.66 7.63 11.27
C SER A 155 -4.51 7.66 12.27
N ALA A 156 -3.66 6.63 12.27
CA ALA A 156 -2.46 6.56 13.11
C ALA A 156 -1.37 7.54 12.65
N PHE A 157 -1.16 7.67 11.34
CA PHE A 157 -0.19 8.61 10.76
C PHE A 157 -0.69 10.05 10.91
N ALA A 158 -1.95 10.33 10.53
CA ALA A 158 -2.51 11.67 10.51
C ALA A 158 -2.56 12.30 11.90
N ARG A 159 -2.37 13.63 11.97
CA ARG A 159 -2.41 14.38 13.23
C ARG A 159 -3.38 15.56 13.14
N GLY A 160 -3.91 15.98 14.29
CA GLY A 160 -4.76 17.17 14.41
C GLY A 160 -5.93 17.18 13.42
N ARG A 161 -5.98 18.20 12.55
CA ARG A 161 -7.08 18.41 11.59
C ARG A 161 -7.18 17.28 10.56
N GLU A 162 -6.06 16.70 10.13
CA GLU A 162 -6.08 15.61 9.15
C GLU A 162 -6.70 14.36 9.75
N ARG A 163 -6.34 14.02 10.99
CA ARG A 163 -6.94 12.89 11.70
C ARG A 163 -8.45 13.07 11.88
N LYS A 164 -8.89 14.30 12.20
CA LYS A 164 -10.31 14.64 12.21
C LYS A 164 -10.95 14.41 10.84
N GLY A 165 -10.31 14.87 9.76
CA GLY A 165 -10.78 14.65 8.39
C GLY A 165 -10.89 13.16 8.01
N VAL A 166 -9.98 12.30 8.49
CA VAL A 166 -10.07 10.84 8.30
C VAL A 166 -11.33 10.28 8.95
N LEU A 167 -11.60 10.67 10.20
CA LEU A 167 -12.78 10.22 10.94
C LEU A 167 -14.08 10.74 10.31
N GLU A 168 -14.09 11.98 9.82
CA GLU A 168 -15.25 12.55 9.13
C GLU A 168 -15.49 11.93 7.76
N ALA A 169 -14.43 11.53 7.05
CA ALA A 169 -14.52 10.91 5.74
C ALA A 169 -14.91 9.42 5.80
N PHE A 170 -14.73 8.75 6.94
CA PHE A 170 -15.06 7.34 7.11
C PHE A 170 -16.58 7.12 7.11
N ALA A 171 -17.05 6.14 6.33
CA ALA A 171 -18.46 5.75 6.30
C ALA A 171 -18.85 4.94 7.55
N TRP A 172 -19.09 5.63 8.66
CA TRP A 172 -19.57 5.02 9.92
C TRP A 172 -20.91 4.29 9.77
N GLU A 173 -21.72 4.72 8.82
CA GLU A 173 -23.02 4.13 8.51
C GLU A 173 -23.01 3.63 7.07
N ILE A 174 -23.36 2.36 6.87
CA ILE A 174 -23.67 1.85 5.55
C ILE A 174 -25.10 2.31 5.26
N LYS A 175 -25.26 3.26 4.35
CA LYS A 175 -26.59 3.60 3.83
C LYS A 175 -27.09 2.38 3.05
N ALA A 176 -28.09 1.70 3.62
CA ALA A 176 -28.84 0.61 3.00
C ALA A 176 -29.64 1.10 1.79
#